data_AF-A0AAD0SAU5-F1
#
_entry.id   AF-A0AAD0SAU5-F1
#
_cell.length_a   1.000
_cell.length_b   1.000
_cell.length_c   1.000
_cell.angle_alpha   90.00
_cell.angle_beta   90.00
_cell.angle_gamma   90.00
#
_symmetry.space_group_name_H-M   'P 1'
#
loop_
_entity.id
_entity.type
_entity.pdbx_description
1 polymer ?
#
loop_
_entity_poly.entity_id
_entity_poly.type
_entity_poly.pdbx_seq_one_letter_code
_entity_poly.pdbx_strand_id
1 'polypeptide(L)'
;MKLSRMLLFTSAAALVALPLAALAFIKPLRVAAPSLMPGISCPRATICTDDIARLDDVEKLYRDGYAKAVDAVGPFRQSPRAVFCTTARCADTFGMGRRAAEAVGNLGLVVAPRGWTAFYVAHELIHYRQAESLGNLAVATKPEWLIEGMAYSLSGDPRRPLGEPFEQWRSRFETWHSGLGGRDLWEAARDVR
;
A
#
# COMPACT_ATOMS: atom_id res chain seq x y z
N MET A 1 -42.25 -1.54 19.56
CA MET A 1 -41.07 -1.48 20.46
C MET A 1 -40.16 -2.72 20.38
N LYS A 2 -40.66 -3.96 20.44
CA LYS A 2 -39.81 -5.19 20.38
C LYS A 2 -39.07 -5.38 19.04
N LEU A 3 -39.75 -5.18 17.90
CA LEU A 3 -39.14 -5.34 16.57
C LEU A 3 -38.04 -4.30 16.29
N SER A 4 -38.26 -3.04 16.68
CA SER A 4 -37.26 -1.96 16.55
C SER A 4 -36.03 -2.18 17.44
N ARG A 5 -36.21 -2.70 18.67
CA ARG A 5 -35.09 -3.12 19.52
C ARG A 5 -34.32 -4.29 18.90
N MET A 6 -35.02 -5.30 18.38
CA MET A 6 -34.39 -6.46 17.73
C MET A 6 -33.58 -6.05 16.50
N LEU A 7 -34.14 -5.19 15.63
CA LEU A 7 -33.45 -4.61 14.48
C LEU A 7 -32.21 -3.82 14.90
N LEU A 8 -32.31 -2.99 15.95
CA LEU A 8 -31.15 -2.28 16.50
C LEU A 8 -30.05 -3.23 16.97
N PHE A 9 -30.41 -4.29 17.70
CA PHE A 9 -29.44 -5.27 18.20
C PHE A 9 -28.78 -6.06 17.06
N THR A 10 -29.55 -6.48 16.05
CA THR A 10 -28.99 -7.18 14.89
C THR A 10 -28.08 -6.28 14.07
N SER A 11 -28.45 -5.01 13.88
CA SER A 11 -27.60 -4.04 13.17
C SER A 11 -26.31 -3.75 13.93
N ALA A 12 -26.39 -3.57 15.25
CA ALA A 12 -25.21 -3.37 16.10
C ALA A 12 -24.28 -4.60 16.10
N ALA A 13 -24.84 -5.81 16.18
CA ALA A 13 -24.06 -7.04 16.11
C ALA A 13 -23.36 -7.19 14.75
N ALA A 14 -24.05 -6.89 13.65
CA ALA A 14 -23.47 -6.94 12.31
C ALA A 14 -22.35 -5.90 12.12
N LEU A 15 -22.53 -4.68 12.66
CA LEU A 15 -21.52 -3.61 12.62
C LEU A 15 -20.20 -3.98 13.31
N VAL A 16 -20.24 -4.89 14.29
CA VAL A 16 -19.03 -5.39 14.97
C VAL A 16 -18.52 -6.67 14.32
N ALA A 17 -19.41 -7.61 14.00
CA ALA A 17 -19.03 -8.91 13.47
C ALA A 17 -18.40 -8.83 12.07
N LEU A 18 -18.89 -7.93 11.20
CA LEU A 18 -18.39 -7.82 9.82
C LEU A 18 -16.93 -7.33 9.76
N PRO A 19 -16.51 -6.24 10.44
CA PRO A 19 -15.10 -5.84 10.48
C PRO A 19 -14.18 -6.92 11.08
N LEU A 20 -14.64 -7.61 12.14
CA LEU A 20 -13.87 -8.70 12.74
C LEU A 20 -13.71 -9.88 11.78
N ALA A 21 -14.77 -10.26 11.08
CA ALA A 21 -14.72 -11.31 10.05
C ALA A 21 -13.80 -10.88 8.89
N ALA A 22 -13.88 -9.64 8.43
CA ALA A 22 -12.99 -9.11 7.39
C ALA A 22 -11.52 -9.19 7.81
N LEU A 23 -11.17 -8.77 9.03
CA LEU A 23 -9.82 -8.89 9.59
C LEU A 23 -9.38 -10.35 9.75
N ALA A 24 -10.30 -11.26 10.13
CA ALA A 24 -10.01 -12.67 10.33
C ALA A 24 -9.71 -13.38 9.00
N PHE A 25 -10.54 -13.16 7.97
CA PHE A 25 -10.52 -13.95 6.73
C PHE A 25 -9.80 -13.28 5.56
N ILE A 26 -9.71 -11.95 5.52
CA ILE A 26 -9.07 -11.19 4.43
C ILE A 26 -7.75 -10.62 4.94
N LYS A 27 -6.69 -11.43 4.87
CA LYS A 27 -5.39 -11.12 5.49
C LYS A 27 -4.84 -9.71 5.17
N PRO A 28 -4.88 -9.20 3.92
CA PRO A 28 -4.37 -7.86 3.63
C PRO A 28 -5.07 -6.75 4.43
N LEU A 29 -6.36 -6.89 4.74
CA LEU A 29 -7.12 -5.87 5.50
C LEU A 29 -6.64 -5.71 6.95
N ARG A 30 -5.82 -6.64 7.46
CA ARG A 30 -5.20 -6.54 8.79
C ARG A 30 -4.32 -5.29 8.94
N VAL A 31 -3.85 -4.71 7.82
CA VAL A 31 -3.08 -3.44 7.84
C VAL A 31 -3.89 -2.25 8.37
N ALA A 32 -5.23 -2.33 8.40
CA ALA A 32 -6.08 -1.29 8.97
C ALA A 32 -5.95 -1.21 10.52
N ALA A 33 -5.68 -2.35 11.16
CA ALA A 33 -5.56 -2.45 12.62
C ALA A 33 -4.39 -3.39 13.02
N PRO A 34 -3.14 -3.04 12.66
CA PRO A 34 -2.01 -3.96 12.74
C PRO A 34 -1.64 -4.31 14.19
N SER A 35 -1.88 -3.41 15.15
CA SER A 35 -1.64 -3.67 16.59
C SER A 35 -2.55 -4.74 17.19
N LEU A 36 -3.63 -5.14 16.50
CA LEU A 36 -4.46 -6.28 16.90
C LEU A 36 -3.85 -7.62 16.49
N MET A 37 -2.82 -7.62 15.64
CA MET A 37 -2.20 -8.83 15.13
C MET A 37 -1.13 -9.35 16.10
N PRO A 38 -1.07 -10.67 16.35
CA PRO A 38 -0.09 -11.24 17.25
C PRO A 38 1.35 -10.89 16.85
N GLY A 39 2.12 -10.37 17.82
CA GLY A 39 3.53 -10.06 17.64
C GLY A 39 3.81 -8.75 16.90
N ILE A 40 2.81 -7.95 16.54
CA ILE A 40 3.00 -6.65 15.90
C ILE A 40 2.90 -5.53 16.93
N SER A 41 3.94 -4.69 16.96
CA SER A 41 3.99 -3.48 17.77
C SER A 41 3.97 -2.24 16.88
N CYS A 42 3.26 -1.19 17.29
CA CYS A 42 3.17 0.08 16.55
C CYS A 42 3.78 1.22 17.38
N PRO A 43 5.12 1.34 17.44
CA PRO A 43 5.80 2.34 18.27
C PRO A 43 5.66 3.77 17.75
N ARG A 44 5.18 3.96 16.52
CA ARG A 44 4.86 5.27 15.91
C ARG A 44 3.50 5.23 15.21
N ALA A 45 2.93 6.40 14.95
CA ALA A 45 1.63 6.50 14.27
C ALA A 45 1.62 5.85 12.87
N THR A 46 2.73 5.97 12.13
CA THR A 46 2.90 5.47 10.76
C THR A 46 3.73 4.19 10.66
N ILE A 47 4.32 3.71 11.75
CA ILE A 47 5.24 2.56 11.73
C ILE A 47 4.79 1.50 12.73
N CYS A 48 4.61 0.29 12.20
CA CYS A 48 4.47 -0.93 12.96
C CYS A 48 5.53 -1.95 12.52
N THR A 49 5.93 -2.84 13.42
CA THR A 49 6.92 -3.88 13.14
C THR A 49 6.75 -5.08 14.08
N ASP A 50 7.23 -6.25 13.67
CA ASP A 50 7.35 -7.43 14.54
C ASP A 50 8.63 -7.44 15.40
N ASP A 51 9.52 -6.45 15.23
CA ASP A 51 10.78 -6.37 15.95
C ASP A 51 11.14 -4.92 16.32
N ILE A 52 10.90 -4.55 17.58
CA ILE A 52 11.23 -3.21 18.10
C ILE A 52 12.73 -2.94 18.12
N ALA A 53 13.58 -3.97 18.19
CA ALA A 53 15.03 -3.77 18.16
C ALA A 53 15.52 -3.21 16.80
N ARG A 54 14.69 -3.29 15.75
CA ARG A 54 14.97 -2.79 14.41
C ARG A 54 14.29 -1.46 14.10
N LEU A 55 13.74 -0.78 15.11
CA LEU A 55 12.94 0.44 14.89
C LEU A 55 13.72 1.54 14.16
N ASP A 56 14.99 1.77 14.51
CA ASP A 56 15.81 2.81 13.85
C ASP A 56 16.02 2.52 12.35
N ASP A 57 16.26 1.25 12.00
CA ASP A 57 16.38 0.81 10.61
C ASP A 57 15.07 1.01 9.86
N VAL A 58 13.94 0.67 10.50
CA VAL A 58 12.60 0.83 9.94
C VAL A 58 12.25 2.30 9.73
N GLU A 59 12.55 3.18 10.70
CA GLU A 59 12.32 4.61 10.60
C GLU A 59 13.14 5.23 9.46
N LYS A 60 14.42 4.82 9.33
CA LYS A 60 15.26 5.23 8.21
C LYS A 60 14.68 4.76 6.88
N LEU A 61 14.33 3.48 6.79
CA LEU A 61 13.79 2.88 5.56
C LEU A 61 12.48 3.54 5.12
N TYR A 62 11.56 3.77 6.05
CA TYR A 62 10.31 4.47 5.78
C TYR A 62 10.56 5.91 5.31
N ARG A 63 11.43 6.65 6.00
CA ARG A 63 11.77 8.03 5.63
C ARG A 63 12.38 8.12 4.23
N ASP A 64 13.32 7.24 3.91
CA ASP A 64 14.00 7.23 2.61
C ASP A 64 13.03 6.88 1.46
N GLY A 65 12.14 5.90 1.67
CA GLY A 65 11.10 5.54 0.70
C GLY A 65 10.04 6.63 0.55
N TYR A 66 9.63 7.26 1.65
CA TYR A 66 8.67 8.36 1.67
C TYR A 66 9.20 9.58 0.92
N ALA A 67 10.46 9.98 1.17
CA ALA A 67 11.08 11.09 0.46
C ALA A 67 11.10 10.87 -1.06
N LYS A 68 11.48 9.67 -1.51
CA LYS A 68 11.44 9.28 -2.93
C LYS A 68 10.03 9.39 -3.53
N ALA A 69 9.04 8.86 -2.81
CA ALA A 69 7.66 8.90 -3.30
C ALA A 69 7.12 10.34 -3.36
N VAL A 70 7.36 11.18 -2.35
CA VAL A 70 6.93 12.58 -2.35
C VAL A 70 7.58 13.37 -3.49
N ASP A 71 8.87 13.16 -3.74
CA ASP A 71 9.58 13.80 -4.86
C ASP A 71 8.95 13.43 -6.21
N ALA A 72 8.55 12.17 -6.37
CA ALA A 72 8.03 11.68 -7.65
C ALA A 72 6.54 11.97 -7.88
N VAL A 73 5.70 11.92 -6.83
CA VAL A 73 4.23 11.93 -6.98
C VAL A 73 3.52 12.96 -6.09
N GLY A 74 4.28 13.85 -5.46
CA GLY A 74 3.80 14.91 -4.59
C GLY A 74 3.38 14.42 -3.19
N PRO A 75 2.91 15.33 -2.33
CA PRO A 75 2.57 15.01 -0.94
C PRO A 75 1.34 14.10 -0.84
N PHE A 76 1.31 13.28 0.21
CA PHE A 76 0.17 12.44 0.58
C PHE A 76 -0.92 13.22 1.29
N ARG A 77 -2.18 12.85 1.11
CA ARG A 77 -3.31 13.47 1.84
C ARG A 77 -3.39 12.96 3.27
N GLN A 78 -3.03 11.69 3.48
CA GLN A 78 -2.96 11.04 4.78
C GLN A 78 -1.55 10.50 5.00
N SER A 79 -1.12 10.39 6.26
CA SER A 79 0.18 9.79 6.59
C SER A 79 0.09 8.26 6.45
N PRO A 80 0.70 7.64 5.42
CA PRO A 80 0.49 6.22 5.15
C PRO A 80 1.12 5.37 6.25
N ARG A 81 0.35 4.48 6.87
CA ARG A 81 0.89 3.53 7.86
C ARG A 81 1.54 2.36 7.15
N ALA A 82 2.69 1.93 7.65
CA ALA A 82 3.43 0.78 7.15
C ALA A 82 3.71 -0.24 8.26
N VAL A 83 3.53 -1.52 7.93
CA VAL A 83 3.98 -2.65 8.75
C VAL A 83 5.25 -3.22 8.16
N PHE A 84 6.35 -3.18 8.91
CA PHE A 84 7.64 -3.72 8.51
C PHE A 84 7.90 -5.06 9.19
N CYS A 85 7.78 -6.12 8.40
CA CYS A 85 8.04 -7.48 8.85
C CYS A 85 9.51 -7.84 8.69
N THR A 86 10.15 -8.24 9.78
CA THR A 86 11.49 -8.84 9.81
C THR A 86 11.45 -10.35 9.55
N THR A 87 10.30 -11.00 9.80
CA THR A 87 10.12 -12.44 9.60
C THR A 87 9.08 -12.79 8.53
N ALA A 88 9.23 -13.97 7.92
CA ALA A 88 8.21 -14.52 7.02
C ALA A 88 6.86 -14.73 7.74
N ARG A 89 6.90 -15.16 9.01
CA ARG A 89 5.71 -15.32 9.84
C ARG A 89 4.91 -14.02 9.99
N CYS A 90 5.59 -12.88 10.21
CA CYS A 90 4.93 -11.59 10.20
C CYS A 90 4.30 -11.30 8.84
N ALA A 91 5.03 -11.51 7.74
CA ALA A 91 4.51 -11.27 6.40
C ALA A 91 3.28 -12.14 6.07
N ASP A 92 3.26 -13.39 6.54
CA ASP A 92 2.15 -14.33 6.36
C ASP A 92 0.89 -13.95 7.16
N THR A 93 1.05 -13.18 8.24
CA THR A 93 -0.07 -12.56 8.96
C THR A 93 -0.82 -11.61 8.04
N PHE A 94 -0.16 -10.93 7.11
CA PHE A 94 -0.81 -10.03 6.15
C PHE A 94 -1.09 -10.69 4.79
N GLY A 95 -0.72 -11.97 4.62
CA GLY A 95 -0.96 -12.72 3.38
C GLY A 95 -0.01 -12.37 2.25
N MET A 96 1.18 -11.88 2.58
CA MET A 96 2.16 -11.39 1.60
C MET A 96 2.63 -12.45 0.60
N GLY A 97 2.66 -13.73 1.00
CA GLY A 97 3.17 -14.82 0.18
C GLY A 97 4.57 -14.48 -0.36
N ARG A 98 4.73 -14.48 -1.68
CA ARG A 98 6.01 -14.15 -2.33
C ARG A 98 6.17 -12.66 -2.65
N ARG A 99 5.33 -11.75 -2.20
CA ARG A 99 5.43 -10.30 -2.53
C ARG A 99 6.49 -9.62 -1.66
N ALA A 100 7.13 -8.56 -2.17
CA ALA A 100 8.21 -7.87 -1.45
C ALA A 100 7.64 -6.82 -0.51
N ALA A 101 6.67 -6.08 -1.01
CA ALA A 101 5.79 -5.23 -0.26
C ALA A 101 4.41 -5.23 -0.96
N GLU A 102 3.41 -4.61 -0.34
CA GLU A 102 2.07 -4.42 -0.90
C GLU A 102 1.39 -3.23 -0.22
N ALA A 103 0.88 -2.30 -1.00
CA ALA A 103 -0.10 -1.31 -0.59
C ALA A 103 -1.51 -1.91 -0.64
N VAL A 104 -2.27 -1.73 0.44
CA VAL A 104 -3.69 -2.11 0.49
C VAL A 104 -4.52 -0.86 0.28
N GLY A 105 -4.60 -0.46 -0.99
CA GLY A 105 -5.23 0.81 -1.37
C GLY A 105 -4.60 1.99 -0.60
N ASN A 106 -5.45 2.87 -0.07
CA ASN A 106 -5.04 3.94 0.83
C ASN A 106 -5.22 3.61 2.32
N LEU A 107 -5.28 2.32 2.71
CA LEU A 107 -5.37 1.92 4.13
C LEU A 107 -3.99 1.83 4.80
N GLY A 108 -2.98 1.41 4.04
CA GLY A 108 -1.61 1.26 4.51
C GLY A 108 -0.81 0.32 3.62
N LEU A 109 0.42 0.02 4.02
CA LEU A 109 1.30 -0.90 3.32
C LEU A 109 1.92 -1.93 4.26
N VAL A 110 2.36 -3.04 3.69
CA VAL A 110 3.12 -4.08 4.38
C VAL A 110 4.41 -4.34 3.62
N VAL A 111 5.53 -4.38 4.32
CA VAL A 111 6.86 -4.65 3.78
C VAL A 111 7.33 -5.99 4.33
N ALA A 112 7.47 -6.99 3.45
CA ALA A 112 8.01 -8.30 3.81
C ALA A 112 9.55 -8.22 3.94
N PRO A 113 10.23 -9.19 4.58
CA PRO A 113 11.67 -9.12 4.85
C PRO A 113 12.51 -8.85 3.59
N ARG A 114 12.13 -9.46 2.45
CA ARG A 114 12.81 -9.27 1.17
C ARG A 114 12.63 -7.88 0.54
N GLY A 115 11.67 -7.10 1.03
CA GLY A 115 11.32 -5.77 0.54
C GLY A 115 11.96 -4.63 1.33
N TRP A 116 12.91 -4.91 2.23
CA TRP A 116 13.60 -3.92 3.07
C TRP A 116 14.59 -3.06 2.27
N THR A 117 14.08 -2.37 1.24
CA THR A 117 14.83 -1.45 0.40
C THR A 117 13.97 -0.25 0.09
N ALA A 118 14.56 0.96 0.09
CA ALA A 118 13.82 2.20 -0.03
C ALA A 118 12.97 2.30 -1.32
N PHE A 119 13.42 1.73 -2.44
CA PHE A 119 12.63 1.75 -3.68
C PHE A 119 11.39 0.84 -3.61
N TYR A 120 11.41 -0.27 -2.87
CA TYR A 120 10.19 -1.07 -2.66
C TYR A 120 9.18 -0.32 -1.79
N VAL A 121 9.66 0.39 -0.76
CA VAL A 121 8.78 1.25 0.05
C VAL A 121 8.20 2.39 -0.79
N ALA A 122 9.03 3.05 -1.61
CA ALA A 122 8.57 4.10 -2.51
C ALA A 122 7.53 3.58 -3.52
N HIS A 123 7.74 2.37 -4.07
CA HIS A 123 6.81 1.70 -4.98
C HIS A 123 5.41 1.54 -4.35
N GLU A 124 5.32 0.97 -3.14
CA GLU A 124 4.02 0.84 -2.47
C GLU A 124 3.43 2.17 -2.04
N LEU A 125 4.25 3.13 -1.66
CA LEU A 125 3.78 4.49 -1.37
C LEU A 125 3.20 5.16 -2.62
N ILE A 126 3.77 4.93 -3.81
CA ILE A 126 3.18 5.40 -5.06
C ILE A 126 1.82 4.75 -5.30
N HIS A 127 1.65 3.44 -5.04
CA HIS A 127 0.33 2.79 -5.08
C HIS A 127 -0.67 3.39 -4.08
N TYR A 128 -0.23 3.68 -2.85
CA TYR A 128 -1.04 4.38 -1.87
C TYR A 128 -1.49 5.75 -2.40
N ARG A 129 -0.57 6.52 -3.01
CA ARG A 129 -0.88 7.83 -3.59
C ARG A 129 -1.84 7.72 -4.78
N GLN A 130 -1.69 6.70 -5.62
CA GLN A 130 -2.63 6.40 -6.69
C GLN A 130 -4.03 6.15 -6.12
N ALA A 131 -4.15 5.39 -5.03
CA ALA A 131 -5.42 5.14 -4.37
C ALA A 131 -6.04 6.42 -3.79
N GLU A 132 -5.24 7.32 -3.20
CA GLU A 132 -5.73 8.63 -2.76
C GLU A 132 -6.21 9.51 -3.92
N SER A 133 -5.47 9.51 -5.04
CA SER A 133 -5.71 10.40 -6.17
C SER A 133 -6.85 9.93 -7.06
N LEU A 134 -6.89 8.63 -7.37
CA LEU A 134 -7.78 8.00 -8.35
C LEU A 134 -8.94 7.24 -7.69
N GLY A 135 -8.76 6.82 -6.43
CA GLY A 135 -9.70 5.94 -5.71
C GLY A 135 -9.32 4.46 -5.84
N ASN A 136 -9.61 3.68 -4.79
CA ASN A 136 -9.27 2.24 -4.72
C ASN A 136 -9.85 1.42 -5.87
N LEU A 137 -11.09 1.72 -6.30
CA LEU A 137 -11.71 1.03 -7.43
C LEU A 137 -10.93 1.29 -8.73
N ALA A 138 -10.54 2.54 -8.98
CA ALA A 138 -9.78 2.89 -10.18
C ALA A 138 -8.41 2.22 -10.18
N VAL A 139 -7.72 2.13 -9.04
CA VAL A 139 -6.45 1.39 -8.93
C VAL A 139 -6.64 -0.10 -9.25
N ALA A 140 -7.76 -0.70 -8.83
CA ALA A 140 -8.04 -2.11 -9.08
C ALA A 140 -8.47 -2.43 -10.53
N THR A 141 -8.95 -1.44 -11.30
CA THR A 141 -9.53 -1.68 -12.63
C THR A 141 -8.85 -0.95 -13.78
N LYS A 142 -7.99 0.05 -13.51
CA LYS A 142 -7.23 0.73 -14.56
C LYS A 142 -6.15 -0.20 -15.13
N PRO A 143 -5.68 0.04 -16.36
CA PRO A 143 -4.65 -0.78 -16.98
C PRO A 143 -3.38 -0.89 -16.12
N GLU A 144 -2.80 -2.08 -16.02
CA GLU A 144 -1.63 -2.36 -15.17
C GLU A 144 -0.41 -1.56 -15.62
N TRP A 145 -0.28 -1.29 -16.92
CA TRP A 145 0.78 -0.41 -17.42
C TRP A 145 0.74 0.97 -16.78
N LEU A 146 -0.43 1.49 -16.41
CA LEU A 146 -0.55 2.77 -15.72
C LEU A 146 -0.26 2.61 -14.23
N ILE A 147 -0.85 1.60 -13.58
CA ILE A 147 -0.76 1.44 -12.12
C ILE A 147 0.62 0.92 -11.70
N GLU A 148 1.01 -0.27 -12.17
CA GLU A 148 2.30 -0.89 -11.88
C GLU A 148 3.43 -0.16 -12.60
N GLY A 149 3.22 0.22 -13.86
CA GLY A 149 4.26 0.91 -14.64
C GLY A 149 4.68 2.24 -14.02
N MET A 150 3.73 3.01 -13.48
CA MET A 150 4.02 4.23 -12.71
C MET A 150 4.84 3.93 -11.45
N ALA A 151 4.43 2.95 -10.66
CA ALA A 151 5.12 2.60 -9.43
C ALA A 151 6.54 2.08 -9.69
N TYR A 152 6.75 1.28 -10.75
CA TYR A 152 8.09 0.83 -11.16
C TYR A 152 8.96 1.95 -11.71
N SER A 153 8.40 2.85 -12.52
CA SER A 153 9.16 3.95 -13.12
C SER A 153 9.57 5.00 -12.09
N LEU A 154 8.65 5.37 -11.20
CA LEU A 154 8.80 6.53 -10.32
C LEU A 154 9.39 6.20 -8.93
N SER A 155 9.50 4.92 -8.56
CA SER A 155 10.08 4.52 -7.26
C SER A 155 11.61 4.63 -7.18
N GLY A 156 12.27 4.86 -8.32
CA GLY A 156 13.72 4.78 -8.43
C GLY A 156 14.26 3.36 -8.30
N ASP A 157 13.48 2.36 -8.73
CA ASP A 157 13.91 0.97 -8.83
C ASP A 157 15.05 0.83 -9.85
N PRO A 158 16.26 0.40 -9.44
CA PRO A 158 17.41 0.34 -10.33
C PRO A 158 17.36 -0.84 -11.30
N ARG A 159 16.44 -1.79 -11.12
CA ARG A 159 16.40 -3.01 -11.93
C ARG A 159 15.97 -2.68 -13.35
N ARG A 160 16.79 -3.07 -14.34
CA ARG A 160 16.48 -2.97 -15.76
C ARG A 160 17.22 -4.08 -16.54
N PRO A 161 16.52 -4.98 -17.24
CA PRO A 161 15.05 -5.09 -17.29
C PRO A 161 14.47 -5.63 -15.98
N LEU A 162 13.21 -5.31 -15.72
CA LEU A 162 12.36 -6.03 -14.78
C LEU A 162 11.93 -7.38 -15.39
N GLY A 163 11.39 -8.28 -14.56
CA GLY A 163 10.72 -9.47 -15.08
C GLY A 163 9.42 -9.09 -15.81
N GLU A 164 9.11 -9.77 -16.91
CA GLU A 164 7.85 -9.52 -17.62
C GLU A 164 6.63 -9.94 -16.78
N PRO A 165 5.49 -9.23 -16.88
CA PRO A 165 5.18 -8.12 -17.80
C PRO A 165 5.61 -6.71 -17.32
N PHE A 166 6.33 -6.61 -16.20
CA PHE A 166 6.57 -5.31 -15.54
C PHE A 166 7.48 -4.36 -16.33
N GLU A 167 8.46 -4.88 -17.10
CA GLU A 167 9.31 -4.03 -17.94
C GLU A 167 8.52 -3.41 -19.09
N GLN A 168 7.63 -4.17 -19.73
CA GLN A 168 6.71 -3.65 -20.75
C GLN A 168 5.80 -2.56 -20.19
N TRP A 169 5.21 -2.81 -19.00
CA TRP A 169 4.36 -1.85 -18.31
C TRP A 169 5.09 -0.58 -17.95
N ARG A 170 6.30 -0.68 -17.36
CA ARG A 170 7.16 0.46 -17.06
C ARG A 170 7.47 1.27 -18.32
N SER A 171 7.88 0.61 -19.40
CA SER A 171 8.24 1.28 -20.66
C SER A 171 7.05 2.02 -21.29
N ARG A 172 5.85 1.43 -21.24
CA ARG A 172 4.62 2.07 -21.71
C ARG A 172 4.24 3.27 -20.86
N PHE A 173 4.36 3.17 -19.53
CA PHE A 173 4.17 4.30 -18.63
C PHE A 173 5.16 5.42 -18.93
N GLU A 174 6.46 5.13 -19.05
CA GLU A 174 7.50 6.11 -19.33
C GLU A 174 7.21 6.89 -20.62
N THR A 175 6.80 6.18 -21.67
CA THR A 175 6.41 6.80 -22.95
C THR A 175 5.22 7.74 -22.76
N TRP A 176 4.15 7.27 -22.13
CA TRP A 176 2.95 8.08 -21.86
C TRP A 176 3.27 9.29 -20.98
N HIS A 177 4.05 9.10 -19.92
CA HIS A 177 4.44 10.12 -18.95
C HIS A 177 5.26 11.23 -19.59
N SER A 178 6.24 10.87 -20.45
CA SER A 178 7.04 11.85 -21.20
C SER A 178 6.20 12.70 -22.16
N GLY A 179 5.05 12.17 -22.62
CA GLY A 179 4.13 12.87 -23.51
C GLY A 179 3.14 13.80 -22.82
N LEU A 180 3.13 13.88 -21.48
CA LEU A 180 2.19 14.73 -20.74
C LEU A 180 2.47 16.23 -20.87
N GLY A 181 3.72 16.60 -21.17
CA GLY A 181 4.15 18.00 -21.21
C GLY A 181 3.93 18.66 -19.84
N GLY A 182 3.09 19.72 -19.81
CA GLY A 182 2.74 20.44 -18.58
C GLY A 182 1.46 19.97 -17.89
N ARG A 183 0.81 18.90 -18.36
CA ARG A 183 -0.42 18.39 -17.72
C ARG A 183 -0.10 17.77 -16.35
N ASP A 184 -1.00 17.96 -15.40
CA ASP A 184 -0.92 17.28 -14.10
C ASP A 184 -1.02 15.75 -14.27
N LEU A 185 -0.14 15.03 -13.57
CA LEU A 185 -0.05 13.57 -13.62
C LEU A 185 -1.39 12.91 -13.28
N TRP A 186 -2.07 13.40 -12.23
CA TRP A 186 -3.27 12.78 -11.71
C TRP A 186 -4.49 13.09 -12.56
N GLU A 187 -4.59 14.31 -13.09
CA GLU A 187 -5.60 14.66 -14.09
C GLU A 187 -5.46 13.76 -15.31
N ALA A 188 -4.26 13.67 -15.90
CA ALA A 188 -4.03 12.82 -17.06
C ALA A 188 -4.29 11.33 -16.79
N ALA A 189 -3.92 10.83 -15.61
CA ALA A 189 -4.16 9.44 -15.22
C ALA A 189 -5.66 9.11 -15.08
N ARG A 190 -6.53 10.08 -14.74
CA ARG A 190 -7.99 9.86 -14.70
C ARG A 190 -8.55 9.53 -16.09
N ASP A 191 -8.02 10.16 -17.13
CA ASP A 191 -8.50 10.04 -18.51
C ASP A 191 -8.16 8.69 -19.18
N VAL A 192 -7.17 7.97 -18.66
CA VAL A 192 -6.75 6.66 -19.17
C VAL A 192 -7.85 5.61 -18.93
N ARG A 193 -8.22 4.87 -19.99
CA ARG A 193 -9.20 3.79 -19.97
C ARG A 193 -8.55 2.45 -20.27
#